data_AF-A0A0K0GDT6-F1
#
_entry.id   AF-A0A0K0GDT6-F1
#
_cell.length_a   1.000
_cell.length_b   1.000
_cell.length_c   1.000
_cell.angle_alpha   90.00
_cell.angle_beta   90.00
_cell.angle_gamma   90.00
#
_symmetry.space_group_name_H-M   'P 1'
#
loop_
_entity.id
_entity.type
_entity.pdbx_description
1 polymer ?
#
loop_
_entity_poly.entity_id
_entity_poly.type
_entity_poly.pdbx_seq_one_letter_code
_entity_poly.pdbx_strand_id
1 'polypeptide(L)'
;MELIQRYVSKELTHFVGRHKPEHERFDLLIDIIRSGWLLHKDIGGNIKINPNAHGLENIVIPGITCFADIPINDLSLHMEKYSNFGLAFKKDFLVEKGANPVYYLATNGIVGDSNKCAREAYFKENVKGYFTWVNELKKMFKEQGFSPEHLENLERLDSFLIKHIFAYFKPFDASKTDADEDNYYLEREWRIVGDVKFHIHDITRILIPERYGKKLREMLPNYYGQISFTE
;
A
#
# COMPACT_ATOMS: atom_id res chain seq x y z
N MET A 1 -33.19 9.29 5.61
CA MET A 1 -32.02 9.18 6.51
C MET A 1 -30.98 8.40 5.73
N GLU A 2 -29.90 9.04 5.27
CA GLU A 2 -28.79 8.28 4.69
C GLU A 2 -28.19 7.38 5.78
N LEU A 3 -28.08 6.08 5.51
CA LEU A 3 -27.39 5.15 6.39
C LEU A 3 -25.90 5.49 6.35
N ILE A 4 -25.38 6.09 7.42
CA ILE A 4 -23.95 6.42 7.54
C ILE A 4 -23.19 5.17 7.97
N GLN A 5 -22.52 4.52 7.03
CA GLN A 5 -21.59 3.43 7.31
C GLN A 5 -20.30 4.00 7.89
N ARG A 6 -19.97 3.63 9.13
CA ARG A 6 -18.78 4.15 9.86
C ARG A 6 -17.54 3.28 9.75
N TYR A 7 -17.62 2.13 9.10
CA TYR A 7 -16.50 1.17 9.06
C TYR A 7 -15.40 1.56 8.07
N VAL A 8 -15.74 2.32 7.02
CA VAL A 8 -14.83 2.75 5.94
C VAL A 8 -14.92 4.25 5.77
N SER A 9 -13.85 4.85 5.28
CA SER A 9 -13.81 6.29 5.00
C SER A 9 -14.22 6.59 3.56
N LYS A 10 -14.71 7.81 3.31
CA LYS A 10 -14.86 8.36 1.94
C LYS A 10 -13.51 8.87 1.39
N GLU A 11 -12.53 9.01 2.27
CA GLU A 11 -11.17 9.48 2.00
C GLU A 11 -10.17 8.36 2.29
N LEU A 12 -9.06 8.28 1.57
CA LEU A 12 -7.92 7.42 1.94
C LEU A 12 -6.77 8.31 2.39
N THR A 13 -6.11 7.91 3.48
CA THR A 13 -5.08 8.72 4.15
C THR A 13 -3.68 8.16 3.90
N HIS A 14 -2.77 8.99 3.42
CA HIS A 14 -1.33 8.72 3.38
C HIS A 14 -0.62 9.42 4.54
N PHE A 15 0.14 8.67 5.33
CA PHE A 15 0.92 9.24 6.44
C PHE A 15 2.34 9.60 5.99
N VAL A 16 2.83 10.75 6.47
CA VAL A 16 4.08 11.36 6.00
C VAL A 16 5.18 11.26 7.04
N GLY A 17 6.33 10.70 6.64
CA GLY A 17 7.58 10.82 7.38
C GLY A 17 7.70 9.93 8.64
N ARG A 18 7.19 8.69 8.60
CA ARG A 18 7.22 7.76 9.75
C ARG A 18 8.54 7.72 10.51
N HIS A 19 9.65 7.59 9.79
CA HIS A 19 10.98 7.46 10.39
C HIS A 19 11.75 8.78 10.52
N LYS A 20 11.08 9.92 10.35
CA LYS A 20 11.69 11.25 10.45
C LYS A 20 11.40 11.93 11.78
N PRO A 21 12.30 12.78 12.29
CA PRO A 21 11.98 13.72 13.37
C PRO A 21 10.81 14.63 12.97
N GLU A 22 10.06 15.10 13.97
CA GLU A 22 8.82 15.86 13.76
C GLU A 22 8.99 17.09 12.84
N HIS A 23 10.02 17.90 13.08
CA HIS A 23 10.27 19.10 12.27
C HIS A 23 10.51 18.75 10.78
N GLU A 24 11.23 17.67 10.50
CA GLU A 24 11.42 17.18 9.14
C GLU A 24 10.14 16.60 8.53
N ARG A 25 9.21 16.08 9.35
CA ARG A 25 7.90 15.60 8.85
C ARG A 25 7.06 16.75 8.31
N PHE A 26 7.04 17.88 9.01
CA PHE A 26 6.35 19.08 8.54
C PHE A 26 6.96 19.59 7.23
N ASP A 27 8.29 19.73 7.17
CA ASP A 27 8.95 20.24 5.97
C ASP A 27 8.73 19.28 4.77
N LEU A 28 8.84 17.96 4.99
CA LEU A 28 8.52 16.95 3.98
C LEU A 28 7.06 17.02 3.51
N LEU A 29 6.10 17.22 4.42
CA LEU A 29 4.69 17.38 4.07
C LEU A 29 4.50 18.58 3.12
N ILE A 30 5.13 19.70 3.41
CA ILE A 30 5.08 20.89 2.55
C ILE A 30 5.70 20.61 1.18
N ASP A 31 6.85 19.94 1.14
CA ASP A 31 7.53 19.60 -0.12
C ASP A 31 6.69 18.67 -1.00
N ILE A 32 6.03 17.69 -0.39
CA ILE A 32 5.05 16.81 -1.07
C ILE A 32 3.92 17.64 -1.66
N ILE A 33 3.29 18.51 -0.86
CA ILE A 33 2.15 19.33 -1.32
C ILE A 33 2.57 20.26 -2.46
N ARG A 34 3.74 20.91 -2.36
CA ARG A 34 4.23 21.85 -3.36
C ARG A 34 4.67 21.18 -4.66
N SER A 35 5.29 20.00 -4.56
CA SER A 35 5.67 19.23 -5.74
C SER A 35 4.46 18.62 -6.45
N GLY A 36 3.38 18.31 -5.71
CA GLY A 36 2.21 17.63 -6.25
C GLY A 36 2.46 16.14 -6.53
N TRP A 37 3.42 15.54 -5.82
CA TRP A 37 3.81 14.15 -5.98
C TRP A 37 3.92 13.44 -4.63
N LEU A 38 3.21 12.32 -4.50
CA LEU A 38 3.55 11.29 -3.50
C LEU A 38 4.48 10.31 -4.19
N LEU A 39 5.75 10.32 -3.78
CA LEU A 39 6.73 9.40 -4.32
C LEU A 39 6.67 8.07 -3.57
N HIS A 40 6.68 6.98 -4.31
CA HIS A 40 6.87 5.67 -3.72
C HIS A 40 8.32 5.51 -3.22
N LYS A 41 8.54 4.55 -2.32
CA LYS A 41 9.90 4.23 -1.88
C LYS A 41 10.71 3.71 -3.06
N ASP A 42 11.87 4.33 -3.32
CA ASP A 42 12.80 3.80 -4.32
C ASP A 42 13.30 2.41 -3.90
N ILE A 43 12.97 1.42 -4.72
CA ILE A 43 13.42 0.03 -4.57
C ILE A 43 14.30 -0.44 -5.74
N GLY A 44 14.77 0.49 -6.59
CA GLY A 44 15.52 0.20 -7.81
C GLY A 44 14.65 -0.20 -9.01
N GLY A 45 13.36 0.14 -8.99
CA GLY A 45 12.38 -0.17 -10.04
C GLY A 45 10.94 -0.21 -9.52
N ASN A 46 9.98 -0.60 -10.36
CA ASN A 46 8.57 -0.67 -9.96
C ASN A 46 8.23 -1.89 -9.10
N ILE A 47 8.95 -3.01 -9.28
CA ILE A 47 8.78 -4.25 -8.51
C ILE A 47 10.13 -4.95 -8.39
N LYS A 48 10.48 -5.37 -7.18
CA LYS A 48 11.61 -6.25 -6.89
C LYS A 48 11.09 -7.66 -6.55
N ILE A 49 11.67 -8.67 -7.19
CA ILE A 49 11.28 -10.07 -7.02
C ILE A 49 12.45 -10.83 -6.38
N ASN A 50 12.18 -11.55 -5.29
CA ASN A 50 13.12 -12.43 -4.60
C ASN A 50 12.45 -13.75 -4.21
N PRO A 51 12.40 -14.76 -5.10
CA PRO A 51 11.72 -16.04 -4.84
C PRO A 51 12.30 -16.84 -3.67
N ASN A 52 13.48 -16.47 -3.17
CA ASN A 52 14.16 -17.14 -2.06
C ASN A 52 14.05 -16.35 -0.74
N ALA A 53 13.18 -15.33 -0.68
CA ALA A 53 12.97 -14.57 0.54
C ALA A 53 12.43 -15.43 1.69
N HIS A 54 12.73 -15.03 2.93
CA HIS A 54 12.29 -15.74 4.12
C HIS A 54 10.77 -15.65 4.32
N GLY A 55 10.22 -14.44 4.29
CA GLY A 55 8.78 -14.18 4.45
C GLY A 55 8.05 -13.95 3.12
N LEU A 56 6.75 -14.25 3.08
CA LEU A 56 5.92 -14.17 1.87
C LEU A 56 5.91 -12.76 1.25
N GLU A 57 5.75 -11.72 2.06
CA GLU A 57 5.74 -10.32 1.61
C GLU A 57 7.05 -9.88 0.93
N ASN A 58 8.16 -10.57 1.22
CA ASN A 58 9.47 -10.22 0.71
C ASN A 58 9.78 -10.91 -0.63
N ILE A 59 8.86 -11.74 -1.13
CA ILE A 59 9.00 -12.39 -2.44
C ILE A 59 8.72 -11.41 -3.57
N VAL A 60 7.68 -10.60 -3.45
CA VAL A 60 7.31 -9.55 -4.41
C VAL A 60 7.17 -8.24 -3.65
N ILE A 61 8.17 -7.38 -3.81
CA ILE A 61 8.25 -6.08 -3.14
C ILE A 61 7.93 -5.01 -4.19
N PRO A 62 6.72 -4.44 -4.18
CA PRO A 62 6.36 -3.42 -5.15
C PRO A 62 6.79 -2.03 -4.66
N GLY A 63 7.12 -1.15 -5.60
CA GLY A 63 7.30 0.27 -5.36
C GLY A 63 5.93 0.90 -5.27
N ILE A 64 5.40 1.08 -4.05
CA ILE A 64 4.01 1.48 -3.82
C ILE A 64 3.90 2.76 -3.00
N THR A 65 2.86 3.52 -3.30
CA THR A 65 2.29 4.49 -2.36
C THR A 65 1.12 3.82 -1.63
N CYS A 66 1.20 3.78 -0.29
CA CYS A 66 0.20 3.17 0.57
C CYS A 66 -0.75 4.21 1.15
N PHE A 67 -2.01 3.83 1.34
CA PHE A 67 -3.04 4.62 1.99
C PHE A 67 -3.82 3.75 2.99
N ALA A 68 -4.39 4.37 4.01
CA ALA A 68 -5.25 3.73 5.00
C ALA A 68 -6.72 4.12 4.75
N ASP A 69 -7.61 3.12 4.69
CA ASP A 69 -9.07 3.31 4.61
C ASP A 69 -9.70 3.30 6.00
N ILE A 70 -9.34 4.29 6.81
CA ILE A 70 -9.70 4.36 8.23
C ILE A 70 -10.42 5.69 8.51
N PRO A 71 -11.57 5.65 9.20
CA PRO A 71 -12.25 6.88 9.63
C PRO A 71 -11.35 7.74 10.52
N ILE A 72 -11.46 9.07 10.36
CA ILE A 72 -10.66 10.06 11.11
C ILE A 72 -10.67 9.85 12.64
N ASN A 73 -11.80 9.42 13.20
CA ASN A 73 -11.98 9.20 14.64
C ASN A 73 -11.24 7.96 15.16
N ASP A 74 -10.81 7.07 14.26
CA ASP A 74 -10.16 5.80 14.58
C ASP A 74 -8.68 5.79 14.11
N LEU A 75 -8.14 6.95 13.69
CA LEU A 75 -6.76 7.06 13.20
C LEU A 75 -5.70 7.09 14.31
N SER A 76 -6.07 7.25 15.59
CA SER A 76 -5.12 7.49 16.69
C SER A 76 -4.01 6.43 16.76
N LEU A 77 -4.35 5.14 16.70
CA LEU A 77 -3.38 4.04 16.68
C LEU A 77 -2.43 4.12 15.47
N HIS A 78 -2.95 4.57 14.32
CA HIS A 78 -2.16 4.70 13.08
C HIS A 78 -1.26 5.92 13.12
N MET A 79 -1.70 7.01 13.76
CA MET A 79 -0.89 8.20 13.98
C MET A 79 0.32 7.90 14.88
N GLU A 80 0.12 7.12 15.94
CA GLU A 80 1.21 6.62 16.80
C GLU A 80 2.21 5.75 16.02
N LYS A 81 1.71 4.80 15.23
CA LYS A 81 2.53 3.86 14.46
C LYS A 81 3.26 4.51 13.28
N TYR A 82 2.60 5.43 12.59
CA TYR A 82 3.08 6.04 11.36
C TYR A 82 3.49 7.49 11.60
N SER A 83 2.56 8.42 11.70
CA SER A 83 2.86 9.84 11.83
C SER A 83 1.63 10.65 12.19
N ASN A 84 1.82 11.74 12.94
CA ASN A 84 0.82 12.80 13.14
C ASN A 84 0.65 13.72 11.90
N PHE A 85 1.39 13.46 10.82
CA PHE A 85 1.31 14.19 9.56
C PHE A 85 0.74 13.30 8.47
N GLY A 86 -0.22 13.81 7.69
CA GLY A 86 -0.82 13.04 6.60
C GLY A 86 -1.65 13.86 5.62
N LEU A 87 -1.92 13.25 4.48
CA LEU A 87 -2.76 13.78 3.41
C LEU A 87 -3.90 12.79 3.15
N ALA A 88 -5.13 13.27 3.15
CA ALA A 88 -6.29 12.49 2.74
C ALA A 88 -6.81 12.98 1.40
N PHE A 89 -7.15 12.04 0.54
CA PHE A 89 -7.73 12.26 -0.79
C PHE A 89 -9.06 11.54 -0.89
N LYS A 90 -9.95 12.01 -1.76
CA LYS A 90 -11.17 11.25 -2.03
C LYS A 90 -10.83 9.86 -2.59
N LYS A 91 -11.61 8.87 -2.18
CA LYS A 91 -11.41 7.48 -2.61
C LYS A 91 -11.57 7.32 -4.13
N ASP A 92 -12.58 7.96 -4.73
CA ASP A 92 -12.81 7.93 -6.18
C ASP A 92 -11.61 8.48 -6.98
N PHE A 93 -11.05 9.62 -6.57
CA PHE A 93 -9.84 10.19 -7.17
C PHE A 93 -8.64 9.22 -7.15
N LEU A 94 -8.44 8.49 -6.05
CA LEU A 94 -7.35 7.52 -5.97
C LEU A 94 -7.66 6.23 -6.74
N VAL A 95 -8.92 5.80 -6.80
CA VAL A 95 -9.35 4.66 -7.64
C VAL A 95 -9.11 4.94 -9.11
N GLU A 96 -9.37 6.16 -9.59
CA GLU A 96 -9.04 6.58 -10.96
C GLU A 96 -7.52 6.53 -11.26
N LYS A 97 -6.68 6.57 -10.22
CA LYS A 97 -5.23 6.39 -10.31
C LYS A 97 -4.77 4.95 -10.07
N GLY A 98 -5.70 4.01 -9.93
CA GLY A 98 -5.42 2.58 -9.75
C GLY A 98 -5.27 2.13 -8.30
N ALA A 99 -5.76 2.90 -7.32
CA ALA A 99 -5.77 2.46 -5.94
C ALA A 99 -6.66 1.23 -5.77
N ASN A 100 -6.14 0.22 -5.07
CA ASN A 100 -6.87 -1.01 -4.78
C ASN A 100 -6.53 -1.53 -3.37
N PRO A 101 -7.48 -2.11 -2.61
CA PRO A 101 -7.19 -2.72 -1.32
C PRO A 101 -6.25 -3.91 -1.47
N VAL A 102 -5.45 -4.16 -0.43
CA VAL A 102 -4.59 -5.35 -0.34
C VAL A 102 -5.42 -6.62 -0.09
N TYR A 103 -4.84 -7.76 -0.46
CA TYR A 103 -5.33 -9.08 -0.07
C TYR A 103 -4.68 -9.49 1.25
N TYR A 104 -5.44 -9.35 2.32
CA TYR A 104 -5.02 -9.76 3.65
C TYR A 104 -4.96 -11.28 3.77
N LEU A 105 -3.81 -11.79 4.22
CA LEU A 105 -3.57 -13.21 4.42
C LEU A 105 -3.25 -13.48 5.89
N ALA A 106 -4.19 -14.07 6.63
CA ALA A 106 -3.96 -14.49 8.01
C ALA A 106 -2.96 -15.67 8.05
N THR A 107 -1.69 -15.41 8.29
CA THR A 107 -0.58 -16.36 8.11
C THR A 107 -0.62 -17.54 9.06
N ASN A 108 -1.12 -17.30 10.28
CA ASN A 108 -1.32 -18.28 11.35
C ASN A 108 -2.50 -19.24 11.13
N GLY A 109 -3.24 -19.11 10.02
CA GLY A 109 -4.28 -20.06 9.65
C GLY A 109 -3.74 -21.36 9.03
N ILE A 110 -4.59 -22.37 8.93
CA ILE A 110 -4.27 -23.68 8.35
C ILE A 110 -4.89 -23.79 6.95
N VAL A 111 -4.21 -24.46 6.02
CA VAL A 111 -4.68 -24.83 4.68
C VAL A 111 -4.64 -26.35 4.51
N GLY A 112 -5.63 -26.92 3.81
CA GLY A 112 -5.70 -28.34 3.46
C GLY A 112 -6.52 -29.17 4.46
N ASP A 113 -7.26 -30.16 3.92
CA ASP A 113 -8.11 -31.06 4.73
C ASP A 113 -7.31 -32.22 5.32
N SER A 114 -6.50 -32.89 4.49
CA SER A 114 -5.73 -34.10 4.86
C SER A 114 -4.26 -33.82 5.20
N ASN A 115 -3.60 -32.91 4.48
CA ASN A 115 -2.23 -32.44 4.76
C ASN A 115 -2.26 -30.98 5.21
N LYS A 116 -2.63 -30.78 6.47
CA LYS A 116 -2.67 -29.46 7.10
C LYS A 116 -1.27 -28.83 7.10
N CYS A 117 -1.15 -27.62 6.56
CA CYS A 117 0.05 -26.81 6.68
C CYS A 117 -0.30 -25.36 7.02
N ALA A 118 0.69 -24.61 7.53
CA ALA A 118 0.52 -23.19 7.80
C ALA A 118 0.25 -22.43 6.49
N ARG A 119 -0.71 -21.50 6.51
CA ARG A 119 -1.12 -20.74 5.33
C ARG A 119 0.05 -19.98 4.71
N GLU A 120 0.91 -19.38 5.53
CA GLU A 120 2.09 -18.69 5.00
C GLU A 120 3.02 -19.63 4.24
N ALA A 121 3.31 -20.81 4.80
CA ALA A 121 4.15 -21.81 4.14
C ALA A 121 3.54 -22.24 2.80
N TYR A 122 2.25 -22.54 2.79
CA TYR A 122 1.52 -22.91 1.57
C TYR A 122 1.63 -21.83 0.48
N PHE A 123 1.31 -20.56 0.82
CA PHE A 123 1.36 -19.47 -0.15
C PHE A 123 2.80 -19.21 -0.64
N LYS A 124 3.78 -19.22 0.27
CA LYS A 124 5.19 -19.04 -0.05
C LYS A 124 5.69 -20.11 -1.03
N GLU A 125 5.38 -21.38 -0.79
CA GLU A 125 5.77 -22.48 -1.67
C GLU A 125 5.14 -22.35 -3.06
N ASN A 126 3.85 -22.01 -3.13
CA ASN A 126 3.15 -21.84 -4.40
C ASN A 126 3.62 -20.63 -5.19
N VAL A 127 3.86 -19.48 -4.54
CA VAL A 127 4.40 -18.29 -5.21
C VAL A 127 5.84 -18.54 -5.68
N LYS A 128 6.67 -19.22 -4.88
CA LYS A 128 8.01 -19.62 -5.31
C LYS A 128 7.95 -20.58 -6.51
N GLY A 129 7.12 -21.61 -6.42
CA GLY A 129 6.90 -22.57 -7.50
C GLY A 129 6.44 -21.89 -8.78
N TYR A 130 5.51 -20.95 -8.68
CA TYR A 130 5.06 -20.12 -9.80
C TYR A 130 6.24 -19.47 -10.56
N PHE A 131 7.15 -18.79 -9.84
CA PHE A 131 8.30 -18.15 -10.49
C PHE A 131 9.24 -19.16 -11.15
N THR A 132 9.47 -20.31 -10.52
CA THR A 132 10.27 -21.39 -11.12
C THR A 132 9.62 -21.87 -12.41
N TRP A 133 8.35 -22.26 -12.38
CA TRP A 133 7.64 -22.83 -13.52
C TRP A 133 7.49 -21.83 -14.67
N VAL A 134 7.16 -20.57 -14.40
CA VAL A 134 7.04 -19.55 -15.45
C VAL A 134 8.38 -19.31 -16.15
N ASN A 135 9.49 -19.30 -15.41
CA ASN A 135 10.81 -19.17 -16.02
C ASN A 135 11.17 -20.37 -16.90
N GLU A 136 10.84 -21.59 -16.46
CA GLU A 136 11.02 -22.81 -17.26
C GLU A 136 10.15 -22.81 -18.52
N LEU A 137 8.87 -22.42 -18.41
CA LEU A 137 7.96 -22.29 -19.55
C LEU A 137 8.45 -21.27 -20.57
N LYS A 138 8.90 -20.09 -20.12
CA LYS A 138 9.49 -19.06 -21.01
C LYS A 138 10.71 -19.59 -21.75
N LYS A 139 11.55 -20.39 -21.09
CA LYS A 139 12.72 -21.04 -21.72
C LYS A 139 12.28 -22.07 -22.75
N MET A 140 11.36 -22.96 -22.40
CA MET A 140 10.83 -23.98 -23.31
C MET A 140 10.18 -23.37 -24.55
N PHE A 141 9.43 -22.27 -24.41
CA PHE A 141 8.77 -21.61 -25.54
C PHE A 141 9.80 -21.06 -26.54
N LYS A 142 10.91 -20.50 -26.04
CA LYS A 142 12.02 -20.02 -26.87
C LYS A 142 12.75 -21.16 -27.58
N GLU A 143 13.01 -22.27 -26.89
CA GLU A 143 13.77 -23.40 -27.44
C GLU A 143 12.98 -24.22 -28.46
N GLN A 144 11.67 -24.39 -28.26
CA GLN A 144 10.80 -25.16 -29.17
C GLN A 144 10.22 -24.34 -30.33
N GLY A 145 10.55 -23.05 -30.42
CA GLY A 145 10.09 -22.20 -31.52
C GLY A 145 8.59 -21.90 -31.50
N PHE A 146 8.00 -21.75 -30.32
CA PHE A 146 6.60 -21.29 -30.21
C PHE A 146 6.43 -19.91 -30.86
N SER A 147 5.24 -19.63 -31.38
CA SER A 147 4.96 -18.32 -31.98
C SER A 147 5.19 -17.18 -30.97
N PRO A 148 5.64 -15.99 -31.44
CA PRO A 148 5.83 -14.81 -30.58
C PRO A 148 4.59 -14.45 -29.75
N GLU A 149 3.39 -14.65 -30.32
CA GLU A 149 2.11 -14.40 -29.65
C GLU A 149 1.93 -15.23 -28.36
N HIS A 150 2.35 -16.50 -28.35
CA HIS A 150 2.25 -17.32 -27.14
C HIS A 150 3.17 -16.80 -26.02
N LEU A 151 4.37 -16.34 -26.37
CA LEU A 151 5.30 -15.76 -25.40
C LEU A 151 4.77 -14.43 -24.85
N GLU A 152 4.22 -13.57 -25.70
CA GLU A 152 3.59 -12.31 -25.29
C GLU A 152 2.40 -12.56 -24.34
N ASN A 153 1.55 -13.54 -24.66
CA ASN A 153 0.43 -13.92 -23.79
C ASN A 153 0.91 -14.42 -22.42
N LEU A 154 1.97 -15.23 -22.37
CA LEU A 154 2.57 -15.70 -21.12
C LEU A 154 3.18 -14.54 -20.32
N GLU A 155 3.89 -13.62 -20.96
CA GLU A 155 4.46 -12.43 -20.32
C GLU A 155 3.38 -11.48 -19.80
N ARG A 156 2.27 -11.34 -20.52
CA ARG A 156 1.11 -10.57 -20.08
C ARG A 156 0.45 -11.19 -18.85
N LEU A 157 0.23 -12.50 -18.83
CA LEU A 157 -0.30 -13.22 -17.67
C LEU A 157 0.64 -13.10 -16.47
N ASP A 158 1.95 -13.22 -16.72
CA ASP A 158 2.96 -13.12 -15.68
C ASP A 158 3.01 -11.74 -15.04
N SER A 159 3.04 -10.70 -15.89
CA SER A 159 2.95 -9.30 -15.47
C SER A 159 1.66 -9.04 -14.68
N PHE A 160 0.52 -9.59 -15.10
CA PHE A 160 -0.75 -9.45 -14.38
C PHE A 160 -0.67 -10.02 -12.97
N LEU A 161 -0.22 -11.27 -12.81
CA LEU A 161 -0.15 -11.94 -11.52
C LEU A 161 0.84 -11.24 -10.57
N ILE A 162 2.01 -10.85 -11.07
CA ILE A 162 3.01 -10.14 -10.27
C ILE A 162 2.45 -8.78 -9.81
N LYS A 163 1.94 -7.97 -10.74
CA LYS A 163 1.60 -6.56 -10.49
C LYS A 163 0.26 -6.35 -9.77
N HIS A 164 -0.70 -7.25 -9.97
CA HIS A 164 -2.07 -7.05 -9.47
C HIS A 164 -2.51 -8.07 -8.43
N ILE A 165 -1.78 -9.18 -8.26
CA ILE A 165 -2.09 -10.22 -7.27
C ILE A 165 -1.00 -10.28 -6.20
N PHE A 166 0.22 -10.69 -6.56
CA PHE A 166 1.29 -10.91 -5.58
C PHE A 166 1.76 -9.62 -4.92
N ALA A 167 1.87 -8.53 -5.68
CA ALA A 167 2.18 -7.21 -5.15
C ALA A 167 1.13 -6.67 -4.16
N TYR A 168 -0.06 -7.27 -4.11
CA TYR A 168 -1.15 -6.88 -3.21
C TYR A 168 -1.31 -7.82 -2.02
N PHE A 169 -0.49 -8.87 -1.89
CA PHE A 169 -0.50 -9.68 -0.68
C PHE A 169 -0.02 -8.87 0.52
N LYS A 170 -0.79 -8.95 1.61
CA LYS A 170 -0.45 -8.40 2.92
C LYS A 170 -0.60 -9.49 3.97
N PRO A 171 0.46 -10.27 4.24
CA PRO A 171 0.44 -11.23 5.33
C PRO A 171 0.28 -10.52 6.67
N PHE A 172 -0.45 -11.13 7.59
CA PHE A 172 -0.57 -10.67 8.98
C PHE A 172 -0.88 -11.86 9.89
N ASP A 173 -0.52 -11.74 11.17
CA ASP A 173 -0.89 -12.73 12.19
C ASP A 173 -2.22 -12.30 12.83
N ALA A 174 -3.28 -13.11 12.66
CA ALA A 174 -4.61 -12.79 13.16
C ALA A 174 -4.77 -12.95 14.67
N SER A 175 -3.77 -13.48 15.38
CA SER A 175 -3.77 -13.56 16.84
C SER A 175 -3.28 -12.28 17.52
N LYS A 176 -2.73 -11.35 16.73
CA LYS A 176 -2.19 -10.07 17.22
C LYS A 176 -3.30 -9.20 17.77
N THR A 177 -3.04 -8.56 18.90
CA THR A 177 -3.97 -7.60 19.50
C THR A 177 -4.04 -6.32 18.68
N ASP A 178 -5.09 -5.51 18.87
CA ASP A 178 -5.27 -4.26 18.13
C ASP A 178 -4.13 -3.25 18.36
N ALA A 179 -3.51 -3.27 19.55
CA ALA A 179 -2.40 -2.39 19.91
C ALA A 179 -1.01 -2.93 19.47
N ASP A 180 -0.95 -4.13 18.87
CA ASP A 180 0.32 -4.71 18.43
C ASP A 180 0.82 -3.98 17.17
N GLU A 181 2.06 -3.51 17.18
CA GLU A 181 2.66 -2.80 16.04
C GLU A 181 2.76 -3.65 14.78
N ASP A 182 2.71 -4.98 14.88
CA ASP A 182 2.68 -5.89 13.74
C ASP A 182 1.26 -6.30 13.32
N ASN A 183 0.23 -5.72 13.95
CA ASN A 183 -1.14 -5.88 13.48
C ASN A 183 -1.39 -4.98 12.27
N TYR A 184 -1.28 -5.58 11.09
CA TYR A 184 -1.49 -4.88 9.81
C TYR A 184 -2.95 -4.91 9.33
N TYR A 185 -3.82 -5.73 9.93
CA TYR A 185 -5.20 -5.89 9.47
C TYR A 185 -6.02 -4.62 9.67
N LEU A 186 -5.78 -3.93 10.78
CA LEU A 186 -6.46 -2.68 11.12
C LEU A 186 -6.05 -1.50 10.23
N GLU A 187 -4.97 -1.62 9.46
CA GLU A 187 -4.50 -0.57 8.55
C GLU A 187 -5.43 -0.35 7.36
N ARG A 188 -6.23 -1.37 7.03
CA ARG A 188 -7.11 -1.38 5.86
C ARG A 188 -6.40 -0.79 4.64
N GLU A 189 -5.22 -1.35 4.34
CA GLU A 189 -4.24 -0.80 3.41
C GLU A 189 -4.77 -0.83 1.97
N TRP A 190 -4.61 0.29 1.28
CA TRP A 190 -4.77 0.43 -0.16
C TRP A 190 -3.42 0.78 -0.78
N ARG A 191 -3.16 0.25 -1.97
CA ARG A 191 -1.91 0.47 -2.70
C ARG A 191 -2.18 1.09 -4.06
N ILE A 192 -1.29 2.00 -4.46
CA ILE A 192 -1.04 2.35 -5.87
C ILE A 192 0.39 1.92 -6.17
N VAL A 193 0.62 1.26 -7.31
CA VAL A 193 1.97 0.93 -7.78
C VAL A 193 2.57 2.15 -8.49
N GLY A 194 3.68 2.66 -7.97
CA GLY A 194 4.36 3.85 -8.45
C GLY A 194 3.92 5.14 -7.73
N ASP A 195 4.29 6.26 -8.34
CA ASP A 195 4.05 7.60 -7.79
C ASP A 195 2.62 8.08 -8.03
N VAL A 196 2.13 8.95 -7.15
CA VAL A 196 0.81 9.55 -7.27
C VAL A 196 0.96 11.05 -7.51
N LYS A 197 0.63 11.48 -8.73
CA LYS A 197 0.52 12.89 -9.07
C LYS A 197 -0.82 13.46 -8.60
N PHE A 198 -0.81 14.61 -7.96
CA PHE A 198 -2.00 15.32 -7.50
C PHE A 198 -1.82 16.85 -7.57
N HIS A 199 -2.92 17.57 -7.47
CA HIS A 199 -2.96 19.01 -7.27
C HIS A 199 -3.41 19.35 -5.86
N ILE A 200 -3.08 20.55 -5.37
CA ILE A 200 -3.43 20.97 -4.01
C ILE A 200 -4.93 20.89 -3.71
N HIS A 201 -5.80 21.06 -4.72
CA HIS A 201 -7.25 20.95 -4.58
C HIS A 201 -7.76 19.50 -4.49
N ASP A 202 -6.94 18.51 -4.85
CA ASP A 202 -7.27 17.09 -4.71
C ASP A 202 -7.11 16.62 -3.26
N ILE A 203 -6.31 17.36 -2.47
CA ILE A 203 -6.17 17.13 -1.04
C ILE A 203 -7.48 17.56 -0.38
N THR A 204 -8.19 16.59 0.19
CA THR A 204 -9.43 16.84 0.94
C THR A 204 -9.14 17.27 2.37
N ARG A 205 -8.08 16.71 2.95
CA ARG A 205 -7.70 16.91 4.34
C ARG A 205 -6.20 16.86 4.52
N ILE A 206 -5.69 17.75 5.36
CA ILE A 206 -4.34 17.68 5.89
C ILE A 206 -4.43 17.36 7.40
N LEU A 207 -3.72 16.32 7.82
CA LEU A 207 -3.54 15.92 9.22
C LEU A 207 -2.22 16.50 9.71
N ILE A 208 -2.24 17.31 10.78
CA ILE A 208 -1.03 17.90 11.38
C ILE A 208 -1.24 18.16 12.90
N PRO A 209 -0.19 18.26 13.73
CA PRO A 209 -0.27 18.77 15.10
C PRO A 209 -0.74 20.23 15.22
N GLU A 210 -1.60 20.59 16.18
CA GLU A 210 -2.18 21.95 16.28
C GLU A 210 -1.12 23.07 16.26
N ARG A 211 0.03 22.85 16.90
CA ARG A 211 1.15 23.81 16.94
C ARG A 211 1.67 24.25 15.56
N TYR A 212 1.51 23.44 14.51
CA TYR A 212 1.90 23.79 13.14
C TYR A 212 0.80 24.52 12.36
N GLY A 213 -0.41 24.65 12.92
CA GLY A 213 -1.59 25.12 12.18
C GLY A 213 -1.43 26.52 11.60
N LYS A 214 -0.84 27.43 12.37
CA LYS A 214 -0.53 28.80 11.89
C LYS A 214 0.47 28.77 10.73
N LYS A 215 1.60 28.08 10.91
CA LYS A 215 2.66 27.94 9.91
C LYS A 215 2.14 27.32 8.61
N LEU A 216 1.28 26.29 8.71
CA LEU A 216 0.66 25.65 7.55
C LEU A 216 -0.15 26.65 6.71
N ARG A 217 -1.00 27.45 7.36
CA ARG A 217 -1.85 28.44 6.67
C ARG A 217 -1.03 29.54 6.00
N GLU A 218 0.05 29.98 6.64
CA GLU A 218 0.98 30.96 6.05
C GLU A 218 1.70 30.39 4.82
N MET A 219 2.10 29.10 4.86
CA MET A 219 2.84 28.46 3.78
C MET A 219 1.97 27.97 2.62
N LEU A 220 0.68 27.70 2.87
CA LEU A 220 -0.30 27.19 1.92
C LEU A 220 -1.59 28.04 1.93
N PRO A 221 -1.51 29.35 1.58
CA PRO A 221 -2.66 30.26 1.67
C PRO A 221 -3.83 29.90 0.73
N ASN A 222 -3.55 29.10 -0.30
CA ASN A 222 -4.53 28.67 -1.31
C ASN A 222 -5.12 27.28 -1.03
N TYR A 223 -4.79 26.66 0.11
CA TYR A 223 -5.41 25.41 0.52
C TYR A 223 -6.72 25.69 1.25
N TYR A 224 -7.84 25.29 0.64
CA TYR A 224 -9.19 25.49 1.18
C TYR A 224 -9.84 24.19 1.68
N GLY A 225 -9.12 23.06 1.61
CA GLY A 225 -9.59 21.79 2.16
C GLY A 225 -9.58 21.78 3.69
N GLN A 226 -9.98 20.65 4.26
CA GLN A 226 -10.06 20.52 5.71
C GLN A 226 -8.67 20.42 6.34
N ILE A 227 -8.51 21.01 7.52
CA ILE A 227 -7.35 20.78 8.39
C ILE A 227 -7.89 20.06 9.62
N SER A 228 -7.27 18.94 9.96
CA SER A 228 -7.59 18.17 11.16
C SER A 228 -6.37 18.13 12.05
N PHE A 229 -6.53 18.63 13.28
CA PHE A 229 -5.47 18.58 14.27
C PHE A 229 -5.43 17.21 14.93
N THR A 230 -4.22 16.66 15.06
CA THR A 230 -3.96 15.31 15.58
C THR A 230 -3.62 15.29 17.06
N GLU A 231 -3.25 16.45 17.60
CA GLU A 231 -2.88 16.73 18.99
C GLU A 231 -3.04 18.22 19.27
#